data_AF-A0AAW7CIS7-F1
#
_entry.id   AF-A0AAW7CIS7-F1
#
_cell.length_a   1.000
_cell.length_b   1.000
_cell.length_c   1.000
_cell.angle_alpha   90.00
_cell.angle_beta   90.00
_cell.angle_gamma   90.00
#
_symmetry.space_group_name_H-M   'P 1'
#
loop_
_entity.id
_entity.type
_entity.pdbx_description
1 polymer ?
#
loop_
_entity_poly.entity_id
_entity_poly.type
_entity_poly.pdbx_seq_one_letter_code
_entity_poly.pdbx_strand_id
1 'polypeptide(L)'
;MKKLLVICLFSVMLSGCEKPQQTLDGSNVESLRISIVEMRNSLPLDEQARFDEAIELAILNDINFNDLVSAGRHKNSDIITRKMCQSLDGKTVKEIFLQAEEIRGQKLAFK
;
A
#
# COMPACT_ATOMS: atom_id res chain seq x y z
N MET A 1 -27.61 7.33 -57.29
CA MET A 1 -27.97 8.02 -56.02
C MET A 1 -28.40 6.94 -55.04
N LYS A 2 -27.89 6.71 -53.84
CA LYS A 2 -27.03 7.44 -52.89
C LYS A 2 -26.14 6.41 -52.15
N LYS A 3 -24.84 6.73 -52.11
CA LYS A 3 -23.90 6.58 -50.99
C LYS A 3 -23.65 5.17 -50.41
N LEU A 4 -22.71 4.47 -51.05
CA LEU A 4 -21.71 3.67 -50.33
C LEU A 4 -20.59 4.62 -49.86
N LEU A 5 -20.38 4.72 -48.55
CA LEU A 5 -19.17 5.23 -47.90
C LEU A 5 -18.80 4.16 -46.85
N VAL A 6 -17.86 3.23 -47.06
CA VAL A 6 -16.40 3.36 -47.33
C VAL A 6 -15.64 3.94 -46.13
N ILE A 7 -14.85 3.04 -45.51
CA ILE A 7 -13.58 3.24 -44.76
C ILE A 7 -13.75 3.75 -43.31
N CYS A 8 -13.46 2.93 -42.28
CA CYS A 8 -12.15 2.61 -41.69
C CYS A 8 -11.41 3.83 -41.09
N LEU A 9 -10.72 3.57 -39.97
CA LEU A 9 -9.97 4.47 -39.08
C LEU A 9 -10.81 5.16 -37.99
N PHE A 10 -10.69 4.70 -36.75
CA PHE A 10 -9.56 5.09 -35.91
C PHE A 10 -9.42 4.08 -34.75
N SER A 11 -8.46 3.18 -34.92
CA SER A 11 -7.71 2.60 -33.82
C SER A 11 -7.02 3.72 -33.01
N VAL A 12 -6.62 3.38 -31.79
CA VAL A 12 -5.88 4.18 -30.80
C VAL A 12 -6.75 4.95 -29.80
N MET A 13 -7.34 4.20 -28.87
CA MET A 13 -7.20 4.57 -27.47
C MET A 13 -6.22 3.61 -26.78
N LEU A 14 -4.97 3.67 -27.23
CA LEU A 14 -3.84 3.41 -26.35
C LEU A 14 -3.64 4.69 -25.52
N SER A 15 -4.65 5.07 -24.74
CA SER A 15 -4.41 5.91 -23.57
C SER A 15 -3.48 5.08 -22.71
N GLY A 16 -2.22 5.51 -22.63
CA GLY A 16 -1.18 4.77 -21.93
C GLY A 16 -1.75 4.27 -20.61
N CYS A 17 -1.82 2.95 -20.46
CA CYS A 17 -1.97 2.35 -19.16
C CYS A 17 -0.71 2.77 -18.40
N GLU A 18 -0.72 3.93 -17.75
CA GLU A 18 -0.20 3.99 -16.40
C GLU A 18 -0.83 2.77 -15.74
N LYS A 19 -0.06 1.69 -15.59
CA LYS A 19 -0.53 0.52 -14.84
C LYS A 19 -1.14 1.12 -13.58
N PRO A 20 -2.41 0.82 -13.26
CA PRO A 20 -3.01 1.36 -12.05
C PRO A 20 -2.00 1.13 -10.94
N GLN A 21 -1.56 2.21 -10.30
CA GLN A 21 -0.53 2.11 -9.27
C GLN A 21 -1.06 1.11 -8.27
N GLN A 22 -0.35 0.00 -8.12
CA GLN A 22 -0.79 -1.05 -7.22
C GLN A 22 -0.85 -0.47 -5.81
N THR A 23 -1.99 -0.63 -5.16
CA THR A 23 -2.23 -0.22 -3.79
C THR A 23 -2.37 -1.45 -2.90
N LEU A 24 -2.11 -1.29 -1.61
CA LEU A 24 -2.41 -2.32 -0.62
C LEU A 24 -3.93 -2.40 -0.38
N ASP A 25 -4.45 -3.61 -0.20
CA ASP A 25 -5.85 -3.89 0.13
C ASP A 25 -5.96 -4.22 1.63
N GLY A 26 -6.31 -3.22 2.43
CA GLY A 26 -6.51 -3.35 3.87
C GLY A 26 -7.94 -3.75 4.26
N SER A 27 -8.79 -4.23 3.35
CA SER A 27 -10.16 -4.65 3.67
C SER A 27 -10.22 -5.75 4.73
N ASN A 28 -9.20 -6.61 4.77
CA ASN A 28 -8.97 -7.63 5.79
C ASN A 28 -7.49 -8.05 5.80
N VAL A 29 -7.10 -8.87 6.78
CA VAL A 29 -5.70 -9.30 6.96
C VAL A 29 -5.19 -10.11 5.77
N GLU A 30 -6.00 -11.01 5.22
CA GLU A 30 -5.55 -11.87 4.13
C GLU A 30 -5.40 -11.08 2.83
N SER A 31 -6.36 -10.19 2.53
CA SER A 31 -6.25 -9.21 1.44
C SER A 31 -4.97 -8.36 1.56
N LEU A 32 -4.65 -7.90 2.77
CA LEU A 32 -3.47 -7.08 2.99
C LEU A 32 -2.20 -7.91 2.77
N ARG A 33 -2.15 -9.12 3.32
CA ARG A 33 -1.01 -10.03 3.15
C ARG A 33 -0.77 -10.35 1.67
N ILE A 34 -1.82 -10.65 0.92
CA ILE A 34 -1.74 -10.96 -0.51
C ILE A 34 -1.24 -9.73 -1.28
N SER A 35 -1.86 -8.56 -1.08
CA SER A 35 -1.48 -7.34 -1.79
C SER A 35 -0.05 -6.86 -1.47
N ILE A 36 0.44 -7.05 -0.24
CA ILE A 36 1.85 -6.81 0.13
C ILE A 36 2.78 -7.72 -0.69
N VAL A 37 2.48 -9.02 -0.78
CA VAL A 37 3.31 -9.98 -1.53
C VAL A 37 3.33 -9.64 -3.02
N GLU A 38 2.16 -9.35 -3.60
CA GLU A 38 2.06 -8.95 -4.99
C GLU A 38 2.85 -7.66 -5.27
N MET A 39 2.71 -6.67 -4.38
CA MET A 39 3.38 -5.37 -4.51
C MET A 39 4.90 -5.54 -4.41
N ARG A 40 5.37 -6.32 -3.43
CA ARG A 40 6.79 -6.69 -3.28
C ARG A 40 7.34 -7.37 -4.53
N ASN A 41 6.60 -8.34 -5.09
CA ASN A 41 7.03 -9.07 -6.28
C ASN A 41 7.03 -8.21 -7.55
N SER A 42 6.27 -7.10 -7.56
CA SER A 42 6.29 -6.12 -8.64
C SER A 42 7.54 -5.24 -8.64
N LEU A 43 8.28 -5.19 -7.52
CA LEU A 43 9.48 -4.36 -7.35
C LEU A 43 10.77 -5.04 -7.85
N PRO A 44 11.76 -4.24 -8.28
CA PRO A 44 13.12 -4.72 -8.50
C PRO A 44 13.66 -5.47 -7.27
N LEU A 45 14.46 -6.52 -7.50
CA LEU A 45 15.01 -7.38 -6.44
C LEU A 45 15.75 -6.61 -5.34
N ASP A 46 16.45 -5.54 -5.72
CA ASP A 46 17.19 -4.65 -4.82
C ASP A 46 16.30 -3.71 -4.00
N GLU A 47 15.04 -3.52 -4.39
CA GLU A 47 14.07 -2.73 -3.63
C GLU A 47 13.18 -3.56 -2.70
N GLN A 48 13.11 -4.88 -2.89
CA GLN A 48 12.22 -5.74 -2.11
C GLN A 48 12.54 -5.71 -0.60
N ALA A 49 13.82 -5.79 -0.23
CA ALA A 49 14.23 -5.71 1.17
C ALA A 49 13.90 -4.34 1.78
N ARG A 50 14.11 -3.25 1.03
CA ARG A 50 13.74 -1.90 1.46
C ARG A 50 12.24 -1.76 1.67
N PHE A 51 11.44 -2.42 0.83
CA PHE A 51 9.98 -2.45 0.94
C PHE A 51 9.52 -3.23 2.18
N ASP A 52 10.10 -4.41 2.43
CA ASP A 52 9.81 -5.22 3.62
C ASP A 52 10.07 -4.42 4.91
N GLU A 53 11.21 -3.73 5.01
CA GLU A 53 11.53 -2.85 6.14
C GLU A 53 10.56 -1.65 6.27
N ALA A 54 10.14 -1.06 5.15
CA ALA A 54 9.23 0.08 5.15
C ALA A 54 7.83 -0.31 5.64
N ILE A 55 7.34 -1.50 5.25
CA ILE A 55 6.10 -2.07 5.77
C ILE A 55 6.19 -2.29 7.28
N GLU A 56 7.26 -2.92 7.75
CA GLU A 56 7.47 -3.16 9.19
C GLU A 56 7.46 -1.85 9.99
N LEU A 57 8.20 -0.84 9.52
CA LEU A 57 8.24 0.47 10.14
C LEU A 57 6.87 1.16 10.16
N ALA A 58 6.12 1.12 9.05
CA ALA A 58 4.79 1.70 8.96
C ALA A 58 3.81 1.06 9.96
N ILE A 59 3.81 -0.27 10.07
CA ILE A 59 2.96 -1.01 11.02
C ILE A 59 3.33 -0.65 12.46
N LEU A 60 4.62 -0.68 12.80
CA LEU A 60 5.10 -0.44 14.16
C LEU A 60 4.87 1.00 14.61
N ASN A 61 4.95 1.97 13.70
CA ASN A 61 4.76 3.37 14.03
C ASN A 61 3.29 3.73 14.34
N ASP A 62 2.35 3.09 13.66
CA ASP A 62 0.92 3.43 13.81
C ASP A 62 0.29 2.81 15.06
N ILE A 63 0.94 1.82 15.67
CA ILE A 63 0.52 1.22 16.94
C ILE A 63 1.21 1.94 18.11
N ASN A 64 0.42 2.59 18.97
CA ASN A 64 0.94 3.27 20.16
C ASN A 64 0.66 2.49 21.45
N PHE A 65 1.28 2.92 22.56
CA PHE A 65 1.14 2.26 23.86
C PHE A 65 -0.32 2.19 24.37
N ASN A 66 -1.12 3.23 24.09
CA ASN A 66 -2.52 3.25 24.50
C ASN A 66 -3.35 2.19 23.75
N ASP A 67 -3.06 1.95 22.47
CA ASP A 67 -3.69 0.87 21.70
C ASP A 67 -3.38 -0.49 22.33
N LEU A 68 -2.12 -0.73 22.72
CA LEU A 68 -1.69 -1.98 23.37
C LEU A 68 -2.37 -2.18 24.74
N VAL A 69 -2.40 -1.15 25.58
CA VAL A 69 -3.08 -1.19 26.88
C VAL A 69 -4.58 -1.44 26.70
N SER A 70 -5.21 -0.80 25.72
CA SER A 70 -6.63 -0.98 25.42
C SER A 70 -6.92 -2.40 24.94
N ALA A 71 -6.12 -2.93 24.02
CA ALA A 71 -6.25 -4.31 23.54
C ALA A 71 -6.14 -5.33 24.68
N GLY A 72 -5.18 -5.14 25.60
CA GLY A 72 -5.01 -5.99 26.78
C GLY A 72 -6.16 -5.88 27.78
N ARG A 73 -6.57 -4.65 28.13
CA ARG A 73 -7.68 -4.40 29.09
C ARG A 73 -9.00 -4.98 28.60
N HIS A 74 -9.29 -4.80 27.32
CA HIS A 74 -10.56 -5.22 26.73
C HIS A 74 -10.52 -6.65 26.17
N LYS A 75 -9.39 -7.36 26.30
CA LYS A 75 -9.15 -8.68 25.68
C LYS A 75 -9.54 -8.70 24.19
N ASN A 76 -9.25 -7.59 23.51
CA ASN A 76 -9.66 -7.35 22.13
C ASN A 76 -8.42 -7.05 21.28
N SER A 77 -7.71 -8.12 20.91
CA SER A 77 -6.54 -8.05 20.01
C SER A 77 -6.91 -7.56 18.62
N ASP A 78 -8.18 -7.69 18.20
CA ASP A 78 -8.62 -7.32 16.85
C ASP A 78 -8.52 -5.82 16.59
N ILE A 79 -8.47 -4.99 17.64
CA ILE A 79 -8.23 -3.55 17.52
C ILE A 79 -6.85 -3.29 16.86
N ILE A 80 -5.82 -4.04 17.27
CA ILE A 80 -4.47 -3.90 16.72
C ILE A 80 -4.46 -4.31 15.24
N THR A 81 -5.04 -5.48 14.96
CA THR A 81 -5.15 -6.01 13.59
C THR A 81 -5.90 -5.06 12.67
N ARG A 82 -7.03 -4.50 13.13
CA ARG A 82 -7.83 -3.54 12.36
C ARG A 82 -7.06 -2.26 12.09
N LYS A 83 -6.31 -1.76 13.07
CA LYS A 83 -5.49 -0.55 12.92
C LYS A 83 -4.36 -0.76 11.92
N MET A 84 -3.72 -1.94 11.95
CA MET A 84 -2.73 -2.33 10.94
C MET A 84 -3.31 -2.32 9.52
N CYS A 85 -4.47 -2.97 9.32
CA CYS A 85 -5.18 -2.97 8.05
C CYS A 85 -5.50 -1.54 7.57
N GLN A 86 -6.08 -0.72 8.44
CA GLN A 86 -6.46 0.66 8.13
C GLN A 86 -5.27 1.57 7.84
N SER A 87 -4.14 1.35 8.51
CA SER A 87 -2.92 2.13 8.30
C SER A 87 -2.36 1.95 6.90
N LEU A 88 -2.47 0.75 6.34
CA LEU A 88 -1.85 0.39 5.08
C LEU A 88 -2.81 0.45 3.88
N ASP A 89 -4.12 0.38 4.13
CA ASP A 89 -5.14 0.38 3.08
C ASP A 89 -4.99 1.53 2.09
N GLY A 90 -5.03 1.22 0.80
CA GLY A 90 -4.95 2.19 -0.28
C GLY A 90 -3.56 2.79 -0.52
N LYS A 91 -2.55 2.49 0.30
CA LYS A 91 -1.19 3.04 0.10
C LYS A 91 -0.48 2.40 -1.09
N THR A 92 0.22 3.24 -1.84
CA THR A 92 1.16 2.86 -2.89
C THR A 92 2.56 2.62 -2.33
N VAL A 93 3.42 1.96 -3.11
CA VAL A 93 4.86 1.78 -2.76
C VAL A 93 5.53 3.11 -2.41
N LYS A 94 5.25 4.18 -3.19
CA LYS A 94 5.87 5.50 -2.98
C LYS A 94 5.47 6.09 -1.64
N GLU A 95 4.20 5.97 -1.27
CA GLU A 95 3.69 6.47 0.02
C GLU A 95 4.24 5.66 1.19
N ILE A 96 4.41 4.34 1.03
CA ILE A 96 5.03 3.47 2.04
C ILE A 96 6.49 3.86 2.28
N PHE A 97 7.26 4.09 1.20
CA PHE A 97 8.64 4.57 1.34
C PHE A 97 8.72 5.97 1.95
N LEU A 98 7.85 6.88 1.53
CA LEU A 98 7.81 8.23 2.09
C LEU A 98 7.52 8.19 3.60
N GLN A 99 6.53 7.41 4.01
CA GLN A 99 6.19 7.24 5.42
C GLN A 99 7.37 6.66 6.21
N ALA A 100 8.08 5.66 5.68
CA ALA A 100 9.24 5.08 6.35
C ALA A 100 10.37 6.12 6.54
N GLU A 101 10.63 6.96 5.54
CA GLU A 101 11.61 8.05 5.64
C GLU A 101 11.20 9.11 6.66
N GLU A 102 9.92 9.48 6.72
CA GLU A 102 9.40 10.40 7.73
C GLU A 102 9.59 9.83 9.15
N ILE A 103 9.27 8.55 9.36
CA ILE A 103 9.45 7.87 10.65
C ILE A 103 10.94 7.85 11.05
N ARG A 104 11.84 7.54 10.10
CA ARG A 104 13.29 7.56 10.33
C ARG A 104 13.79 8.95 10.70
N GLY A 105 13.34 9.97 9.97
CA GLY A 105 13.66 11.37 10.24
C GLY A 105 13.21 11.82 11.63
N GLN A 106 11.99 11.45 12.03
CA GLN A 106 11.47 11.73 13.36
C GLN A 106 12.32 11.05 14.44
N LYS A 107 12.61 9.75 14.31
CA LYS A 107 13.44 9.00 15.28
C LYS A 107 14.84 9.59 15.45
N LEU A 108 15.43 10.13 14.38
CA LEU A 108 16.73 10.81 14.44
C LEU A 108 16.64 12.19 15.12
N ALA A 109 15.53 12.91 14.96
CA ALA A 109 15.33 14.22 15.59
C ALA A 109 15.09 14.15 17.11
N PHE A 110 14.66 12.99 17.63
CA PHE A 110 14.46 12.75 19.06
C PHE A 110 15.68 12.14 19.78
N LYS A 111 16.82 12.00 19.09
CA LYS A 111 18.07 11.45 19.64
C LYS A 111 19.10 12.55 19.90
#